data_AF-A0A1S3X4J2-F1
#
_entry.id   AF-A0A1S3X4J2-F1
#
_cell.length_a   1.000
_cell.length_b   1.000
_cell.length_c   1.000
_cell.angle_alpha   90.00
_cell.angle_beta   90.00
_cell.angle_gamma   90.00
#
_symmetry.space_group_name_H-M   'P 1'
#
loop_
_entity.id
_entity.type
_entity.pdbx_description
1 polymer ?
#
loop_
_entity_poly.entity_id
_entity_poly.type
_entity_poly.pdbx_seq_one_letter_code
_entity_poly.pdbx_strand_id
1 'polypeptide(L)'
;MDITPSQSSNLSLGFVSHESITFRLNSSVRESSHSDEERDVQEFRILGHSMCLKRKREISSTPALESRRNTVTAWGNQGLSVADPDLYEIMEKEKQRQFKGIELIASENFVCKAVMEALGSHLTNKYSEGMPGARYYGGNQYIDEIETLCCKRALAAFGLDPDNWGVNVQPYSCTSANFAVYTGLLHPGDRIMGLDTPSGGNTSHGYYFPNGRKVSGASIFFESLSYKVDPQTGYVDFDKLEERALDFRPKILICGGSSYPREWDYAKFRQIADKCGAVLMCDMAQISGLVAAKECLSPFDYCDIVTSTTHKSLRGPRGGIIFYRKGSKPRKRGMLLNQGDGSDKYDFEEKINFAVFPALQGGPHNNHIAALAVALKQVASPEYKAYMQQAKRNAQALAAALLRRNCRLVTGGTDNNMILWDLRNLGLTGKNFEKVCELCHITVNKVMIFDDNGSMTPGGVRIGTPAMTSRGCLENDFEMIADFLLRAAQIANSVQKGHGKLAKAFLKGLENNNDIIELRTRVENFALLFEMPGYEV
;
A
#
# COMPACT_ATOMS: atom_id res chain seq x y z
N MET A 1 42.73 28.52 -30.84
CA MET A 1 43.50 27.67 -31.77
C MET A 1 43.20 26.24 -31.39
N ASP A 2 42.49 25.41 -32.13
CA ASP A 2 41.75 25.57 -33.37
C ASP A 2 40.54 24.65 -33.30
N ILE A 3 39.47 25.14 -33.93
CA ILE A 3 38.13 24.56 -33.97
C ILE A 3 37.99 23.86 -35.32
N THR A 4 37.57 22.59 -35.35
CA THR A 4 36.75 22.04 -36.44
C THR A 4 35.76 20.99 -35.92
N PRO A 5 34.54 20.90 -36.50
CA PRO A 5 33.36 20.31 -35.85
C PRO A 5 32.87 19.02 -36.54
N SER A 6 32.37 18.05 -35.77
CA SER A 6 31.67 16.87 -36.29
C SER A 6 30.15 16.94 -36.03
N GLN A 7 29.44 17.28 -37.11
CA GLN A 7 28.10 16.82 -37.52
C GLN A 7 26.94 16.84 -36.51
N SER A 8 26.10 17.87 -36.69
CA SER A 8 24.71 17.98 -36.26
C SER A 8 23.79 17.03 -37.06
N SER A 9 23.02 16.19 -36.38
CA SER A 9 21.89 15.45 -36.96
C SER A 9 20.63 16.32 -36.94
N ASN A 10 20.29 16.93 -38.08
CA ASN A 10 18.99 17.53 -38.34
C ASN A 10 17.99 16.42 -38.72
N LEU A 11 17.03 16.12 -37.84
CA LEU A 11 15.82 15.38 -38.18
C LEU A 11 14.72 16.37 -38.52
N SER A 12 14.43 16.45 -39.81
CA SER A 12 13.33 17.17 -40.43
C SER A 12 11.98 16.54 -40.03
N LEU A 13 11.07 17.35 -39.47
CA LEU A 13 9.66 17.01 -39.28
C LEU A 13 8.93 17.15 -40.62
N GLY A 14 8.72 16.02 -41.30
CA GLY A 14 7.86 15.92 -42.47
C GLY A 14 6.38 15.85 -42.05
N PHE A 15 5.62 16.88 -42.39
CA PHE A 15 4.15 16.85 -42.39
C PHE A 15 3.67 15.91 -43.50
N VAL A 16 2.85 14.91 -43.15
CA VAL A 16 2.12 14.07 -44.11
C VAL A 16 0.63 14.39 -43.99
N SER A 17 0.06 14.81 -45.11
CA SER A 17 -1.34 15.16 -45.32
C SER A 17 -2.26 13.93 -45.29
N HIS A 18 -3.41 14.06 -44.63
CA HIS A 18 -4.50 13.07 -44.63
C HIS A 18 -5.16 12.97 -46.02
N GLU A 19 -5.17 11.77 -46.60
CA GLU A 19 -6.08 11.40 -47.69
C GLU A 19 -7.33 10.69 -47.14
N SER A 20 -8.48 11.13 -47.62
CA SER A 20 -9.83 10.71 -47.25
C SER A 20 -10.26 9.49 -48.08
N ILE A 21 -10.58 8.37 -47.43
CA ILE A 21 -11.18 7.19 -48.09
C ILE A 21 -12.71 7.29 -48.02
N THR A 22 -13.34 7.49 -49.17
CA THR A 22 -14.79 7.57 -49.36
C THR A 22 -15.38 6.17 -49.59
N PHE A 23 -16.24 5.68 -48.69
CA PHE A 23 -17.04 4.46 -48.93
C PHE A 23 -18.31 4.80 -49.72
N ARG A 24 -18.48 4.16 -50.89
CA ARG A 24 -19.68 4.27 -51.75
C ARG A 24 -20.82 3.43 -51.19
N LEU A 25 -21.99 4.04 -51.03
CA LEU A 25 -23.27 3.37 -50.77
C LEU A 25 -23.83 2.78 -52.08
N ASN A 26 -24.03 1.47 -52.12
CA ASN A 26 -24.82 0.80 -53.15
C ASN A 26 -26.29 0.75 -52.72
N SER A 27 -27.15 1.41 -53.50
CA SER A 27 -28.61 1.27 -53.44
C SER A 27 -29.05 0.09 -54.31
N SER A 28 -29.69 -0.91 -53.72
CA SER A 28 -30.47 -1.90 -54.46
C SER A 28 -31.86 -2.02 -53.83
N VAL A 29 -32.84 -1.57 -54.59
CA VAL A 29 -34.28 -1.67 -54.36
C VAL A 29 -34.71 -3.15 -54.37
N ARG A 30 -35.50 -3.56 -53.37
CA ARG A 30 -36.46 -4.67 -53.50
C ARG A 30 -37.75 -4.32 -52.78
N GLU A 31 -38.82 -4.32 -53.58
CA GLU A 31 -40.21 -4.18 -53.17
C GLU A 31 -40.63 -5.34 -52.26
N SER A 32 -41.47 -5.06 -51.27
CA SER A 32 -42.38 -6.06 -50.72
C SER A 32 -43.70 -5.41 -50.30
N SER A 33 -44.75 -5.98 -50.88
CA SER A 33 -46.18 -5.75 -50.76
C SER A 33 -46.74 -5.58 -49.34
N HIS A 34 -47.75 -4.72 -49.24
CA HIS A 34 -48.69 -4.58 -48.13
C HIS A 34 -49.46 -5.86 -47.81
N SER A 35 -49.71 -6.09 -46.52
CA SER A 35 -50.95 -6.68 -46.01
C SER A 35 -51.18 -6.22 -44.56
N ASP A 36 -52.16 -5.33 -44.41
CA ASP A 36 -53.14 -5.18 -43.33
C ASP A 36 -52.75 -5.50 -41.87
N GLU A 37 -52.60 -4.44 -41.08
CA GLU A 37 -53.14 -4.39 -39.72
C GLU A 37 -53.76 -3.01 -39.49
N GLU A 38 -54.98 -2.80 -39.97
CA GLU A 38 -55.86 -1.76 -39.44
C GLU A 38 -56.14 -2.08 -37.96
N ARG A 39 -55.63 -1.25 -37.05
CA ARG A 39 -56.01 -1.28 -35.63
C ARG A 39 -56.45 0.12 -35.21
N ASP A 40 -57.75 0.20 -34.92
CA ASP A 40 -58.56 1.34 -34.48
C ASP A 40 -57.79 2.53 -33.87
N VAL A 41 -57.77 3.62 -34.65
CA VAL A 41 -57.36 4.95 -34.19
C VAL A 41 -58.58 5.65 -33.61
N GLN A 42 -58.58 5.92 -32.31
CA GLN A 42 -59.62 6.75 -31.69
C GLN A 42 -59.29 8.23 -31.93
N GLU A 43 -59.96 8.83 -32.90
CA GLU A 43 -59.79 10.24 -33.28
C GLU A 43 -60.73 11.12 -32.44
N PHE A 44 -60.21 12.20 -31.87
CA PHE A 44 -61.06 13.20 -31.22
C PHE A 44 -60.58 14.61 -31.55
N ARG A 45 -61.51 15.57 -31.51
CA ARG A 45 -61.27 16.97 -31.87
C ARG A 45 -61.25 17.86 -30.65
N ILE A 46 -60.22 18.69 -30.54
CA ILE A 46 -60.17 19.80 -29.59
C ILE A 46 -60.01 21.09 -30.43
N LEU A 47 -60.90 22.06 -30.22
CA LEU A 47 -60.89 23.36 -30.92
C LEU A 47 -60.82 23.26 -32.45
N GLY A 48 -61.48 22.26 -33.05
CA GLY A 48 -61.53 22.10 -34.50
C GLY A 48 -60.30 21.45 -35.14
N HIS A 49 -59.32 21.00 -34.36
CA HIS A 49 -58.16 20.25 -34.86
C HIS A 49 -58.28 18.77 -34.50
N SER A 50 -58.04 17.92 -35.50
CA SER A 50 -58.06 16.46 -35.33
C SER A 50 -56.80 16.01 -34.59
N MET A 51 -56.97 15.31 -33.48
CA MET A 51 -55.90 14.72 -32.68
C MET A 51 -56.05 13.19 -32.71
N CYS A 52 -54.93 12.50 -32.93
CA CYS A 52 -54.85 11.04 -32.94
C CYS A 52 -54.05 10.57 -31.72
N LEU A 53 -54.70 9.82 -30.82
CA LEU A 53 -54.03 9.24 -29.67
C LEU A 53 -53.41 7.89 -30.06
N LYS A 54 -52.11 7.88 -30.36
CA LYS A 54 -51.36 6.61 -30.52
C LYS A 54 -51.32 5.91 -29.16
N ARG A 55 -51.96 4.74 -29.06
CA ARG A 55 -51.83 3.85 -27.89
C ARG A 55 -50.34 3.63 -27.58
N LYS A 56 -49.99 3.65 -26.29
CA LYS A 56 -48.64 3.40 -25.77
C LYS A 56 -48.13 2.10 -26.40
N ARG A 57 -47.08 2.17 -27.23
CA ARG A 57 -46.40 0.98 -27.74
C ARG A 57 -45.85 0.26 -26.51
N GLU A 58 -46.42 -0.88 -26.15
CA GLU A 58 -45.76 -1.79 -25.22
C GLU A 58 -44.40 -2.14 -25.84
N ILE A 59 -43.31 -1.81 -25.15
CA ILE A 59 -41.96 -2.12 -25.61
C ILE A 59 -41.75 -3.61 -25.36
N SER A 60 -42.34 -4.47 -26.20
CA SER A 60 -42.00 -5.88 -26.22
C SER A 60 -40.58 -6.03 -26.78
N SER A 61 -39.77 -6.90 -26.18
CA SER A 61 -38.41 -7.17 -26.64
C SER A 61 -38.46 -7.73 -28.06
N THR A 62 -37.80 -7.05 -29.00
CA THR A 62 -37.63 -7.61 -30.34
C THR A 62 -36.60 -8.74 -30.27
N PRO A 63 -36.72 -9.80 -31.09
CA PRO A 63 -35.72 -10.88 -31.15
C PRO A 63 -34.28 -10.38 -31.36
N ALA A 64 -34.12 -9.25 -32.07
CA ALA A 64 -32.83 -8.57 -32.26
C ALA A 64 -32.29 -7.89 -30.98
N LEU A 65 -33.15 -7.45 -30.06
CA LEU A 65 -32.74 -6.95 -28.75
C LEU A 65 -32.31 -8.10 -27.84
N GLU A 66 -33.02 -9.22 -27.86
CA GLU A 66 -32.70 -10.42 -27.08
C GLU A 66 -31.36 -11.03 -27.50
N SER A 67 -31.14 -11.18 -28.81
CA SER A 67 -29.85 -11.65 -29.33
C SER A 67 -28.68 -10.77 -28.86
N ARG A 68 -28.83 -9.44 -28.95
CA ARG A 68 -27.80 -8.50 -28.46
C ARG A 68 -27.60 -8.58 -26.93
N ARG A 69 -28.67 -8.74 -26.15
CA ARG A 69 -28.58 -8.96 -24.69
C ARG A 69 -27.82 -10.24 -24.38
N ASN A 70 -28.13 -11.31 -25.10
CA ASN A 70 -27.48 -12.61 -24.95
C ASN A 70 -25.98 -12.51 -25.25
N THR A 71 -25.58 -11.76 -26.28
CA THR A 71 -24.16 -11.50 -26.55
C THR A 71 -23.49 -10.82 -25.35
N VAL A 72 -24.10 -9.77 -24.78
CA VAL A 72 -23.53 -9.08 -23.61
C VAL A 72 -23.42 -10.01 -22.40
N THR A 73 -24.47 -10.76 -22.07
CA THR A 73 -24.43 -11.69 -20.94
C THR A 73 -23.42 -12.81 -21.15
N ALA A 74 -23.23 -13.24 -22.40
CA ALA A 74 -22.36 -14.36 -22.73
C ALA A 74 -20.88 -14.08 -22.44
N TRP A 75 -20.41 -12.83 -22.56
CA TRP A 75 -19.02 -12.50 -22.21
C TRP A 75 -18.89 -11.68 -20.91
N GLY A 76 -19.86 -10.81 -20.61
CA GLY A 76 -19.76 -9.85 -19.50
C GLY A 76 -20.19 -10.37 -18.13
N ASN A 77 -20.92 -11.51 -18.07
CA ASN A 77 -21.48 -12.04 -16.81
C ASN A 77 -20.98 -13.46 -16.48
N GLN A 78 -19.97 -13.97 -17.20
CA GLN A 78 -19.38 -15.26 -16.85
C GLN A 78 -18.58 -15.14 -15.55
N GLY A 79 -18.70 -16.17 -14.69
CA GLY A 79 -17.80 -16.32 -13.55
C GLY A 79 -16.38 -16.59 -14.02
N LEU A 80 -15.39 -16.21 -13.20
CA LEU A 80 -13.97 -16.33 -13.56
C LEU A 80 -13.56 -17.75 -13.96
N SER A 81 -14.07 -18.79 -13.27
CA SER A 81 -13.76 -20.19 -13.57
C SER A 81 -14.19 -20.65 -14.97
N VAL A 82 -15.12 -19.93 -15.62
CA VAL A 82 -15.58 -20.19 -16.99
C VAL A 82 -14.89 -19.24 -17.96
N ALA A 83 -14.80 -17.96 -17.61
CA ALA A 83 -14.22 -16.93 -18.48
C ALA A 83 -12.71 -17.11 -18.70
N ASP A 84 -11.99 -17.52 -17.65
CA ASP A 84 -10.54 -17.75 -17.64
C ASP A 84 -10.17 -18.86 -16.61
N PRO A 85 -10.31 -20.15 -17.00
CA PRO A 85 -10.01 -21.28 -16.12
C PRO A 85 -8.55 -21.34 -15.66
N ASP A 86 -7.61 -20.90 -16.52
CA ASP A 86 -6.17 -20.91 -16.21
C ASP A 86 -5.86 -19.92 -15.09
N LEU A 87 -6.38 -18.69 -15.18
CA LEU A 87 -6.23 -17.69 -14.13
C LEU A 87 -6.94 -18.12 -12.83
N TYR A 88 -8.13 -18.73 -12.95
CA TYR A 88 -8.83 -19.28 -11.79
C TYR A 88 -8.00 -20.32 -11.04
N GLU A 89 -7.37 -21.27 -11.75
CA GLU A 89 -6.53 -22.30 -11.11
C GLU A 89 -5.31 -21.68 -10.40
N ILE A 90 -4.68 -20.66 -10.99
CA ILE A 90 -3.56 -19.94 -10.37
C ILE A 90 -4.02 -19.23 -9.09
N MET A 91 -5.18 -18.59 -9.12
CA MET A 91 -5.76 -17.92 -7.94
C MET A 91 -6.10 -18.91 -6.82
N GLU A 92 -6.64 -20.08 -7.17
CA GLU A 92 -6.90 -21.15 -6.20
C GLU A 92 -5.61 -21.70 -5.59
N LYS A 93 -4.53 -21.83 -6.36
CA LYS A 93 -3.20 -22.22 -5.82
C LYS A 93 -2.67 -21.20 -4.81
N GLU A 94 -2.79 -19.90 -5.09
CA GLU A 94 -2.38 -18.86 -4.14
C GLU A 94 -3.25 -18.85 -2.88
N LYS A 95 -4.57 -19.05 -3.03
CA LYS A 95 -5.50 -19.21 -1.89
C LYS A 95 -5.05 -20.37 -0.98
N GLN A 96 -4.71 -21.51 -1.56
CA GLN A 96 -4.20 -22.66 -0.82
C GLN A 96 -2.83 -22.39 -0.17
N ARG A 97 -1.93 -21.66 -0.84
CA ARG A 97 -0.62 -21.27 -0.29
C ARG A 97 -0.77 -20.43 0.97
N GLN A 98 -1.64 -19.41 0.93
CA GLN A 98 -1.92 -18.56 2.10
C GLN A 98 -2.56 -19.35 3.25
N PHE A 99 -3.44 -20.30 2.94
CA PHE A 99 -4.13 -21.09 3.94
C PHE A 99 -3.23 -22.11 4.65
N LYS A 100 -2.35 -22.77 3.89
CA LYS A 100 -1.46 -23.83 4.41
C LYS A 100 -0.15 -23.29 4.98
N GLY A 101 0.15 -22.01 4.79
CA GLY A 101 1.40 -21.40 5.22
C GLY A 101 1.35 -20.70 6.58
N ILE A 102 2.54 -20.50 7.17
CA ILE A 102 2.78 -19.57 8.26
C ILE A 102 3.30 -18.26 7.65
N GLU A 103 2.42 -17.26 7.59
CA GLU A 103 2.70 -15.98 6.93
C GLU A 103 3.27 -14.94 7.90
N LEU A 104 4.56 -14.63 7.77
CA LEU A 104 5.30 -13.78 8.71
C LEU A 104 5.94 -12.54 8.06
N ILE A 105 5.59 -12.22 6.81
CA ILE A 105 5.97 -10.94 6.22
C ILE A 105 5.25 -9.83 6.99
N ALA A 106 5.99 -8.98 7.69
CA ALA A 106 5.41 -7.97 8.57
C ALA A 106 4.48 -6.96 7.87
N SER A 107 4.62 -6.80 6.55
CA SER A 107 3.79 -5.92 5.73
C SER A 107 2.59 -6.61 5.08
N GLU A 108 2.35 -7.88 5.36
CA GLU A 108 1.20 -8.62 4.85
C GLU A 108 0.12 -8.79 5.92
N ASN A 109 -1.11 -9.03 5.46
CA ASN A 109 -2.27 -9.30 6.29
C ASN A 109 -3.39 -9.91 5.45
N PHE A 110 -4.42 -10.44 6.12
CA PHE A 110 -5.62 -10.99 5.47
C PHE A 110 -6.80 -10.05 5.68
N VAL A 111 -7.40 -9.59 4.58
CA VAL A 111 -8.57 -8.70 4.61
C VAL A 111 -9.84 -9.50 4.86
N CYS A 112 -10.90 -8.84 5.34
CA CYS A 112 -12.19 -9.49 5.50
C CYS A 112 -12.94 -9.62 4.17
N LYS A 113 -13.95 -10.52 4.11
CA LYS A 113 -14.76 -10.77 2.91
C LYS A 113 -15.42 -9.51 2.36
N ALA A 114 -15.96 -8.66 3.23
CA ALA A 114 -16.59 -7.39 2.85
C ALA A 114 -15.63 -6.41 2.16
N VAL A 115 -14.33 -6.42 2.51
CA VAL A 115 -13.30 -5.63 1.81
C VAL A 115 -13.10 -6.16 0.39
N MET A 116 -13.03 -7.49 0.21
CA MET A 116 -12.89 -8.11 -1.11
C MET A 116 -14.13 -7.88 -1.99
N GLU A 117 -15.34 -7.99 -1.43
CA GLU A 117 -16.60 -7.72 -2.14
C GLU A 117 -16.67 -6.28 -2.65
N ALA A 118 -16.30 -5.30 -1.82
CA ALA A 118 -16.25 -3.90 -2.23
C ALA A 118 -15.17 -3.64 -3.29
N LEU A 119 -14.01 -4.29 -3.17
CA LEU A 119 -12.89 -4.13 -4.11
C LEU A 119 -13.20 -4.73 -5.49
N GLY A 120 -13.89 -5.86 -5.55
CA GLY A 120 -14.33 -6.52 -6.79
C GLY A 120 -15.67 -6.01 -7.36
N SER A 121 -16.10 -4.81 -6.97
CA SER A 121 -17.43 -4.29 -7.31
C SER A 121 -17.47 -3.43 -8.58
N HIS A 122 -18.70 -3.13 -9.02
CA HIS A 122 -19.01 -2.25 -10.15
C HIS A 122 -18.48 -0.81 -10.01
N LEU A 123 -18.01 -0.41 -8.81
CA LEU A 123 -17.40 0.89 -8.58
C LEU A 123 -16.13 1.11 -9.41
N THR A 124 -15.49 0.04 -9.88
CA THR A 124 -14.35 0.11 -10.82
C THR A 124 -14.70 0.80 -12.15
N ASN A 125 -15.99 0.90 -12.49
CA ASN A 125 -16.44 1.43 -13.78
C ASN A 125 -16.53 2.97 -13.80
N LYS A 126 -16.54 3.64 -12.64
CA LYS A 126 -16.83 5.07 -12.55
C LYS A 126 -15.55 5.91 -12.54
N TYR A 127 -15.48 6.86 -13.46
CA TYR A 127 -14.48 7.92 -13.47
C TYR A 127 -14.92 9.12 -12.62
N SER A 128 -14.10 9.57 -11.67
CA SER A 128 -14.49 10.55 -10.63
C SER A 128 -13.39 11.57 -10.31
N GLU A 129 -12.65 12.04 -11.31
CA GLU A 129 -11.62 13.08 -11.14
C GLU A 129 -12.15 14.32 -10.40
N GLY A 130 -11.30 14.88 -9.54
CA GLY A 130 -11.63 15.94 -8.58
C GLY A 130 -11.94 15.41 -7.18
N MET A 131 -12.52 16.28 -6.35
CA MET A 131 -12.94 15.97 -4.97
C MET A 131 -14.46 15.90 -4.89
N PRO A 132 -15.05 15.29 -3.84
CA PRO A 132 -16.50 15.33 -3.61
C PRO A 132 -17.07 16.74 -3.69
N GLY A 133 -18.15 16.94 -4.46
CA GLY A 133 -18.74 18.25 -4.73
C GLY A 133 -18.02 19.13 -5.77
N ALA A 134 -16.83 18.74 -6.21
CA ALA A 134 -16.01 19.46 -7.19
C ALA A 134 -15.41 18.49 -8.22
N ARG A 135 -16.28 17.75 -8.92
CA ARG A 135 -15.90 16.75 -9.93
C ARG A 135 -15.83 17.33 -11.33
N TYR A 136 -14.94 16.78 -12.14
CA TYR A 136 -14.81 17.12 -13.57
C TYR A 136 -15.87 16.42 -14.44
N TYR A 137 -16.50 15.37 -13.90
CA TYR A 137 -17.50 14.56 -14.61
C TYR A 137 -18.80 14.48 -13.81
N GLY A 138 -19.93 14.36 -14.54
CA GLY A 138 -21.23 14.09 -13.95
C GLY A 138 -21.40 12.64 -13.44
N GLY A 139 -22.54 12.36 -12.81
CA GLY A 139 -22.92 11.02 -12.35
C GLY A 139 -22.17 10.50 -11.11
N ASN A 140 -21.59 11.40 -10.31
CA ASN A 140 -20.77 11.05 -9.15
C ASN A 140 -21.51 11.13 -7.79
N GLN A 141 -22.84 11.30 -7.78
CA GLN A 141 -23.62 11.44 -6.54
C GLN A 141 -23.23 10.41 -5.46
N TYR A 142 -23.29 9.12 -5.79
CA TYR A 142 -22.98 8.05 -4.83
C TYR A 142 -21.48 7.84 -4.62
N ILE A 143 -20.64 8.23 -5.60
CA ILE A 143 -19.19 8.20 -5.42
C ILE A 143 -18.76 9.23 -4.37
N ASP A 144 -19.36 10.42 -4.42
CA ASP A 144 -19.12 11.50 -3.46
C ASP A 144 -19.57 11.09 -2.05
N GLU A 145 -20.72 10.42 -1.92
CA GLU A 145 -21.18 9.84 -0.65
C GLU A 145 -20.18 8.81 -0.09
N ILE A 146 -19.69 7.90 -0.94
CA ILE A 146 -18.71 6.86 -0.55
C ILE A 146 -17.38 7.49 -0.11
N GLU A 147 -16.83 8.43 -0.89
CA GLU A 147 -15.55 9.06 -0.58
C GLU A 147 -15.65 9.94 0.67
N THR A 148 -16.73 10.72 0.81
CA THR A 148 -17.00 11.51 2.01
C THR A 148 -17.11 10.62 3.25
N LEU A 149 -17.80 9.48 3.14
CA LEU A 149 -17.90 8.50 4.22
C LEU A 149 -16.54 7.90 4.57
N CYS A 150 -15.71 7.60 3.56
CA CYS A 150 -14.36 7.09 3.74
C CYS A 150 -13.50 8.09 4.52
N CYS A 151 -13.48 9.37 4.12
CA CYS A 151 -12.77 10.44 4.81
C CYS A 151 -13.23 10.59 6.26
N LYS A 152 -14.55 10.62 6.50
CA LYS A 152 -15.12 10.70 7.85
C LYS A 152 -14.67 9.52 8.72
N ARG A 153 -14.70 8.30 8.19
CA ARG A 153 -14.26 7.10 8.91
C ARG A 153 -12.76 7.10 9.15
N ALA A 154 -11.96 7.64 8.23
CA ALA A 154 -10.52 7.77 8.41
C ALA A 154 -10.19 8.68 9.60
N LEU A 155 -10.76 9.89 9.64
CA LEU A 155 -10.55 10.80 10.76
C LEU A 155 -11.03 10.19 12.08
N ALA A 156 -12.22 9.56 12.09
CA ALA A 156 -12.75 8.91 13.28
C ALA A 156 -11.89 7.75 13.79
N ALA A 157 -11.38 6.90 12.89
CA ALA A 157 -10.54 5.74 13.23
C ALA A 157 -9.23 6.14 13.93
N PHE A 158 -8.71 7.33 13.65
CA PHE A 158 -7.51 7.88 14.29
C PHE A 158 -7.83 8.92 15.38
N GLY A 159 -9.11 9.13 15.72
CA GLY A 159 -9.54 10.07 16.76
C GLY A 159 -9.22 11.53 16.43
N LEU A 160 -9.28 11.90 15.15
CA LEU A 160 -8.89 13.22 14.67
C LEU A 160 -10.10 14.16 14.54
N ASP A 161 -9.90 15.39 15.01
CA ASP A 161 -10.87 16.47 14.85
C ASP A 161 -10.84 17.02 13.40
N PRO A 162 -11.97 16.98 12.66
CA PRO A 162 -12.05 17.48 11.29
C PRO A 162 -11.71 18.96 11.09
N ASP A 163 -11.81 19.78 12.14
CA ASP A 163 -11.43 21.20 12.08
C ASP A 163 -9.91 21.39 12.07
N ASN A 164 -9.19 20.41 12.64
CA ASN A 164 -7.74 20.43 12.80
C ASN A 164 -7.01 19.49 11.83
N TRP A 165 -7.72 18.53 11.24
CA TRP A 165 -7.17 17.52 10.33
C TRP A 165 -8.06 17.27 9.12
N GLY A 166 -7.45 17.28 7.95
CA GLY A 166 -8.03 16.76 6.72
C GLY A 166 -7.39 15.44 6.32
N VAL A 167 -8.00 14.78 5.32
CA VAL A 167 -7.52 13.51 4.80
C VAL A 167 -7.80 13.41 3.30
N ASN A 168 -6.84 12.88 2.55
CA ASN A 168 -7.00 12.45 1.17
C ASN A 168 -6.85 10.92 1.09
N VAL A 169 -7.90 10.25 0.59
CA VAL A 169 -8.01 8.78 0.51
C VAL A 169 -7.80 8.22 -0.90
N GLN A 170 -7.45 9.08 -1.86
CA GLN A 170 -7.27 8.72 -3.27
C GLN A 170 -5.88 8.16 -3.65
N PRO A 171 -4.78 8.25 -2.86
CA PRO A 171 -3.49 7.72 -3.31
C PRO A 171 -3.52 6.21 -3.59
N TYR A 172 -3.03 5.81 -4.76
CA TYR A 172 -3.01 4.39 -5.16
C TYR A 172 -2.08 3.51 -4.32
N SER A 173 -1.12 4.09 -3.59
CA SER A 173 -0.22 3.40 -2.66
C SER A 173 0.39 4.41 -1.68
N CYS A 174 1.10 3.94 -0.66
CA CYS A 174 1.85 4.87 0.21
C CYS A 174 3.04 5.51 -0.51
N THR A 175 3.65 4.84 -1.50
CA THR A 175 4.70 5.47 -2.32
C THR A 175 4.15 6.66 -3.10
N SER A 176 2.96 6.52 -3.70
CA SER A 176 2.31 7.66 -4.37
C SER A 176 1.80 8.70 -3.37
N ALA A 177 1.35 8.29 -2.18
CA ALA A 177 0.98 9.21 -1.10
C ALA A 177 2.17 10.08 -0.65
N ASN A 178 3.32 9.45 -0.38
CA ASN A 178 4.55 10.14 0.02
C ASN A 178 5.03 11.07 -1.10
N PHE A 179 5.00 10.60 -2.35
CA PHE A 179 5.42 11.41 -3.49
C PHE A 179 4.49 12.61 -3.72
N ALA A 180 3.17 12.47 -3.51
CA ALA A 180 2.22 13.58 -3.58
C ALA A 180 2.47 14.63 -2.49
N VAL A 181 2.83 14.21 -1.26
CA VAL A 181 3.25 15.15 -0.21
C VAL A 181 4.50 15.93 -0.65
N TYR A 182 5.50 15.24 -1.20
CA TYR A 182 6.71 15.92 -1.67
C TYR A 182 6.39 16.89 -2.80
N THR A 183 5.67 16.46 -3.84
CA THR A 183 5.29 17.31 -4.97
C THR A 183 4.44 18.52 -4.56
N GLY A 184 3.55 18.37 -3.57
CA GLY A 184 2.70 19.46 -3.12
C GLY A 184 3.45 20.52 -2.32
N LEU A 185 4.56 20.16 -1.66
CA LEU A 185 5.24 21.04 -0.70
C LEU A 185 6.64 21.46 -1.11
N LEU A 186 7.24 20.76 -2.08
CA LEU A 186 8.62 20.93 -2.47
C LEU A 186 8.73 21.26 -3.95
N HIS A 187 9.76 22.03 -4.29
CA HIS A 187 10.25 22.13 -5.66
C HIS A 187 11.26 21.00 -5.96
N PRO A 188 11.45 20.61 -7.23
CA PRO A 188 12.53 19.70 -7.60
C PRO A 188 13.88 20.19 -7.08
N GLY A 189 14.67 19.28 -6.50
CA GLY A 189 15.95 19.58 -5.87
C GLY A 189 15.88 20.06 -4.41
N ASP A 190 14.69 20.34 -3.87
CA ASP A 190 14.55 20.61 -2.43
C ASP A 190 14.94 19.39 -1.60
N ARG A 191 15.26 19.65 -0.33
CA ARG A 191 15.91 18.68 0.55
C ARG A 191 14.93 17.88 1.39
N ILE A 192 15.10 16.57 1.43
CA ILE A 192 14.37 15.66 2.32
C ILE A 192 15.33 14.84 3.18
N MET A 193 14.90 14.49 4.39
CA MET A 193 15.68 13.65 5.30
C MET A 193 14.81 12.57 5.91
N GLY A 194 15.18 11.30 5.68
CA GLY A 194 14.45 10.12 6.16
C GLY A 194 15.39 9.06 6.74
N LEU A 195 14.82 8.05 7.39
CA LEU A 195 15.61 6.95 7.94
C LEU A 195 16.25 6.14 6.79
N ASP A 196 17.52 5.80 6.93
CA ASP A 196 18.24 4.96 5.98
C ASP A 196 17.60 3.57 5.87
N THR A 197 17.49 3.00 4.66
CA THR A 197 16.76 1.74 4.43
C THR A 197 17.32 0.57 5.26
N PRO A 198 18.66 0.38 5.36
CA PRO A 198 19.27 -0.61 6.25
C PRO A 198 19.11 -0.31 7.74
N SER A 199 18.83 0.95 8.11
CA SER A 199 18.48 1.34 9.48
C SER A 199 16.99 1.09 9.78
N GLY A 200 16.20 0.70 8.78
CA GLY A 200 14.78 0.39 8.92
C GLY A 200 13.84 1.32 8.15
N GLY A 201 14.37 2.29 7.40
CA GLY A 201 13.57 3.22 6.60
C GLY A 201 12.86 2.58 5.41
N ASN A 202 12.04 3.36 4.71
CA ASN A 202 11.41 2.94 3.45
C ASN A 202 12.14 3.56 2.25
N THR A 203 12.14 2.87 1.10
CA THR A 203 12.75 3.38 -0.12
C THR A 203 12.16 4.73 -0.57
N SER A 204 10.87 4.96 -0.33
CA SER A 204 10.19 6.23 -0.65
C SER A 204 10.64 7.42 0.21
N HIS A 205 11.48 7.21 1.22
CA HIS A 205 12.04 8.28 2.07
C HIS A 205 13.35 8.88 1.52
N GLY A 206 13.71 8.55 0.28
CA GLY A 206 14.91 9.07 -0.39
C GLY A 206 16.09 8.09 -0.32
N TYR A 207 16.01 6.98 -1.07
CA TYR A 207 17.02 5.94 -1.05
C TYR A 207 17.93 5.99 -2.29
N TYR A 208 19.23 5.97 -2.04
CA TYR A 208 20.28 5.83 -3.05
C TYR A 208 21.33 4.83 -2.55
N PHE A 209 22.03 4.17 -3.47
CA PHE A 209 23.12 3.25 -3.11
C PHE A 209 24.36 4.00 -2.63
N PRO A 210 25.27 3.36 -1.86
CA PRO A 210 26.52 4.00 -1.41
C PRO A 210 27.41 4.56 -2.53
N ASN A 211 27.29 4.04 -3.75
CA ASN A 211 28.00 4.55 -4.93
C ASN A 211 27.32 5.79 -5.57
N GLY A 212 26.33 6.39 -4.90
CA GLY A 212 25.59 7.57 -5.36
C GLY A 212 24.46 7.27 -6.34
N ARG A 213 24.24 6.01 -6.75
CA ARG A 213 23.14 5.69 -7.67
C ARG A 213 21.78 5.86 -6.98
N LYS A 214 21.03 6.88 -7.40
CA LYS A 214 19.65 7.17 -7.00
C LYS A 214 18.72 6.00 -7.36
N VAL A 215 17.82 5.62 -6.46
CA VAL A 215 16.95 4.43 -6.62
C VAL A 215 15.48 4.81 -6.57
N SER A 216 15.06 5.57 -5.55
CA SER A 216 13.65 5.94 -5.43
C SER A 216 13.35 7.24 -6.17
N GLY A 217 12.11 7.41 -6.62
CA GLY A 217 11.63 8.66 -7.20
C GLY A 217 11.93 9.86 -6.29
N ALA A 218 11.78 9.68 -4.97
CA ALA A 218 12.14 10.71 -4.00
C ALA A 218 13.61 11.15 -4.12
N SER A 219 14.57 10.23 -4.21
CA SER A 219 16.00 10.57 -4.40
C SER A 219 16.34 11.11 -5.79
N ILE A 220 15.51 10.80 -6.80
CA ILE A 220 15.69 11.26 -8.18
C ILE A 220 15.30 12.73 -8.32
N PHE A 221 14.11 13.09 -7.81
CA PHE A 221 13.53 14.42 -7.98
C PHE A 221 13.88 15.39 -6.85
N PHE A 222 14.24 14.89 -5.67
CA PHE A 222 14.59 15.67 -4.49
C PHE A 222 15.98 15.28 -3.99
N GLU A 223 16.63 16.20 -3.27
CA GLU A 223 17.94 15.93 -2.66
C GLU A 223 17.74 15.27 -1.29
N SER A 224 18.14 14.01 -1.18
CA SER A 224 17.93 13.20 0.03
C SER A 224 19.22 13.02 0.84
N LEU A 225 19.14 13.20 2.15
CA LEU A 225 20.20 12.77 3.08
C LEU A 225 19.58 11.94 4.20
N SER A 226 20.05 10.71 4.41
CA SER A 226 19.48 9.83 5.44
C SER A 226 20.09 10.06 6.83
N TYR A 227 19.25 9.95 7.86
CA TYR A 227 19.70 9.67 9.23
C TYR A 227 19.69 8.16 9.50
N LYS A 228 20.35 7.72 10.57
CA LYS A 228 20.62 6.30 10.84
C LYS A 228 20.28 5.94 12.29
N VAL A 229 20.24 4.65 12.54
CA VAL A 229 20.34 4.11 13.90
C VAL A 229 21.79 4.09 14.35
N ASP A 230 22.01 4.14 15.66
CA ASP A 230 23.26 3.75 16.29
C ASP A 230 23.49 2.24 16.03
N PRO A 231 24.61 1.83 15.41
CA PRO A 231 24.85 0.43 15.06
C PRO A 231 24.95 -0.54 16.25
N GLN A 232 25.34 -0.05 17.42
CA GLN A 232 25.51 -0.87 18.63
C GLN A 232 24.17 -1.12 19.31
N THR A 233 23.35 -0.09 19.43
CA THR A 233 22.06 -0.17 20.14
C THR A 233 20.89 -0.51 19.22
N GLY A 234 20.97 -0.11 17.94
CA GLY A 234 19.93 -0.23 16.94
C GLY A 234 18.79 0.79 17.07
N TYR A 235 18.92 1.80 17.94
CA TYR A 235 17.96 2.91 18.10
C TYR A 235 18.35 4.10 17.23
N VAL A 236 17.38 4.94 16.84
CA VAL A 236 17.67 6.19 16.11
C VAL A 236 18.69 7.03 16.88
N ASP A 237 19.79 7.40 16.22
CA ASP A 237 20.80 8.29 16.78
C ASP A 237 20.33 9.74 16.63
N PHE A 238 19.64 10.24 17.67
CA PHE A 238 19.04 11.56 17.67
C PHE A 238 20.06 12.69 17.66
N ASP A 239 21.24 12.48 18.27
CA ASP A 239 22.29 13.49 18.31
C ASP A 239 22.87 13.68 16.89
N LYS A 240 23.16 12.59 16.19
CA LYS A 240 23.59 12.64 14.78
C LYS A 240 22.50 13.09 13.83
N LEU A 241 21.24 12.74 14.09
CA LEU A 241 20.11 13.26 13.35
C LEU A 241 20.02 14.79 13.48
N GLU A 242 20.11 15.33 14.71
CA GLU A 242 20.05 16.77 14.94
C GLU A 242 21.21 17.50 14.23
N GLU A 243 22.45 17.04 14.45
CA GLU A 243 23.65 17.58 13.78
C GLU A 243 23.46 17.68 12.26
N ARG A 244 23.08 16.55 11.63
CA ARG A 244 22.88 16.49 10.18
C ARG A 244 21.71 17.34 9.70
N ALA A 245 20.62 17.42 10.46
CA ALA A 245 19.45 18.20 10.06
C ALA A 245 19.75 19.71 10.10
N LEU A 246 20.58 20.17 11.04
CA LEU A 246 20.98 21.57 11.14
C LEU A 246 21.95 21.99 10.02
N ASP A 247 22.81 21.08 9.56
CA ASP A 247 23.72 21.32 8.44
C ASP A 247 23.00 21.19 7.09
N PHE A 248 22.25 20.11 6.91
CA PHE A 248 21.60 19.80 5.64
C PHE A 248 20.33 20.62 5.41
N ARG A 249 19.67 21.13 6.46
CA ARG A 249 18.45 21.95 6.36
C ARG A 249 17.37 21.31 5.47
N PRO A 250 16.87 20.11 5.81
CA PRO A 250 15.78 19.50 5.06
C PRO A 250 14.52 20.37 5.12
N LYS A 251 13.74 20.38 4.04
CA LYS A 251 12.40 20.97 4.01
C LYS A 251 11.36 20.05 4.62
N ILE A 252 11.55 18.74 4.44
CA ILE A 252 10.76 17.70 5.10
C ILE A 252 11.70 16.78 5.87
N LEU A 253 11.46 16.67 7.18
CA LEU A 253 12.02 15.62 8.02
C LEU A 253 10.99 14.50 8.16
N ILE A 254 11.38 13.27 7.84
CA ILE A 254 10.50 12.11 7.79
C ILE A 254 10.84 11.16 8.94
N CYS A 255 9.87 10.88 9.80
CA CYS A 255 9.91 9.76 10.75
C CYS A 255 8.99 8.62 10.31
N GLY A 256 9.14 7.44 10.90
CA GLY A 256 8.46 6.23 10.44
C GLY A 256 9.35 5.37 9.53
N GLY A 257 9.01 4.09 9.39
CA GLY A 257 9.89 3.12 8.76
C GLY A 257 9.21 1.78 8.46
N SER A 258 9.92 0.95 7.69
CA SER A 258 9.46 -0.38 7.29
C SER A 258 9.98 -1.49 8.22
N SER A 259 11.12 -1.28 8.87
CA SER A 259 11.84 -2.32 9.60
C SER A 259 12.53 -1.72 10.83
N TYR A 260 11.77 -1.04 11.70
CA TYR A 260 12.27 -0.51 12.97
C TYR A 260 11.41 -1.09 14.11
N PRO A 261 11.96 -1.93 15.01
CA PRO A 261 11.17 -2.70 15.97
C PRO A 261 10.80 -1.90 17.24
N ARG A 262 11.09 -0.60 17.29
CA ARG A 262 10.90 0.24 18.48
C ARG A 262 9.89 1.34 18.25
N GLU A 263 9.42 1.90 19.35
CA GLU A 263 8.58 3.09 19.34
C GLU A 263 9.36 4.33 18.86
N TRP A 264 8.65 5.33 18.31
CA TRP A 264 9.23 6.55 17.78
C TRP A 264 9.10 7.70 18.77
N ASP A 265 10.19 8.41 19.05
CA ASP A 265 10.18 9.63 19.86
C ASP A 265 9.78 10.84 19.00
N TYR A 266 8.48 10.97 18.73
CA TYR A 266 7.93 12.05 17.91
C TYR A 266 8.19 13.44 18.48
N ALA A 267 8.33 13.56 19.81
CA ALA A 267 8.63 14.82 20.47
C ALA A 267 10.04 15.32 20.10
N LYS A 268 11.05 14.44 20.14
CA LYS A 268 12.41 14.79 19.68
C LYS A 268 12.44 15.11 18.18
N PHE A 269 11.77 14.32 17.35
CA PHE A 269 11.64 14.63 15.92
C PHE A 269 11.04 16.02 15.69
N ARG A 270 10.01 16.38 16.46
CA ARG A 270 9.41 17.71 16.37
C ARG A 270 10.37 18.81 16.77
N GLN A 271 11.09 18.65 17.89
CA GLN A 271 12.08 19.62 18.33
C GLN A 271 13.16 19.87 17.26
N ILE A 272 13.68 18.80 16.63
CA ILE A 272 14.70 18.91 15.58
C ILE A 272 14.13 19.60 14.35
N ALA A 273 12.93 19.20 13.91
CA ALA A 273 12.27 19.81 12.77
C ALA A 273 11.97 21.30 13.00
N ASP A 274 11.56 21.69 14.21
CA ASP A 274 11.38 23.10 14.58
C ASP A 274 12.73 23.87 14.54
N LYS A 275 13.83 23.28 15.03
CA LYS A 275 15.16 23.91 15.00
C LYS A 275 15.68 24.13 13.57
N CYS A 276 15.43 23.18 12.66
CA CYS A 276 15.91 23.29 11.27
C CYS A 276 14.90 23.97 10.32
N GLY A 277 13.65 24.18 10.76
CA GLY A 277 12.58 24.80 9.98
C GLY A 277 11.88 23.85 9.00
N ALA A 278 11.86 22.55 9.31
CA ALA A 278 11.27 21.50 8.47
C ALA A 278 9.80 21.20 8.82
N VAL A 279 9.03 20.85 7.79
CA VAL A 279 7.77 20.10 7.96
C VAL A 279 8.12 18.72 8.51
N LEU A 280 7.47 18.28 9.60
CA LEU A 280 7.61 16.91 10.08
C LEU A 280 6.50 16.04 9.49
N MET A 281 6.93 15.02 8.76
CA MET A 281 6.07 14.02 8.17
C MET A 281 6.31 12.68 8.87
N CYS A 282 5.24 11.99 9.25
CA CYS A 282 5.33 10.59 9.67
C CYS A 282 4.74 9.67 8.61
N ASP A 283 5.54 8.71 8.15
CA ASP A 283 5.02 7.55 7.42
C ASP A 283 4.73 6.42 8.41
N MET A 284 3.48 6.28 8.82
CA MET A 284 3.04 5.26 9.79
C MET A 284 2.65 3.94 9.13
N ALA A 285 2.95 3.72 7.85
CA ALA A 285 2.40 2.62 7.05
C ALA A 285 2.44 1.23 7.71
N GLN A 286 3.51 0.96 8.46
CA GLN A 286 3.75 -0.32 9.11
C GLN A 286 2.96 -0.49 10.43
N ILE A 287 2.72 0.61 11.14
CA ILE A 287 2.14 0.65 12.49
C ILE A 287 0.76 1.32 12.55
N SER A 288 0.17 1.68 11.41
CA SER A 288 -1.11 2.41 11.36
C SER A 288 -2.24 1.73 12.12
N GLY A 289 -2.29 0.40 12.13
CA GLY A 289 -3.23 -0.34 12.98
C GLY A 289 -2.98 -0.13 14.49
N LEU A 290 -1.71 -0.14 14.93
CA LEU A 290 -1.34 0.11 16.33
C LEU A 290 -1.67 1.55 16.74
N VAL A 291 -1.45 2.52 15.85
CA VAL A 291 -1.80 3.92 16.08
C VAL A 291 -3.32 4.08 16.24
N ALA A 292 -4.11 3.54 15.32
CA ALA A 292 -5.58 3.59 15.40
C ALA A 292 -6.13 2.91 16.67
N ALA A 293 -5.54 1.78 17.06
CA ALA A 293 -5.89 1.05 18.28
C ALA A 293 -5.42 1.72 19.58
N LYS A 294 -4.61 2.79 19.49
CA LYS A 294 -3.95 3.47 20.63
C LYS A 294 -3.01 2.55 21.42
N GLU A 295 -2.29 1.68 20.70
CA GLU A 295 -1.33 0.71 21.25
C GLU A 295 0.15 1.12 21.04
N CYS A 296 0.36 2.33 20.52
CA CYS A 296 1.64 3.04 20.45
C CYS A 296 1.39 4.56 20.45
N LEU A 297 2.44 5.36 20.62
CA LEU A 297 2.36 6.81 20.54
C LEU A 297 1.74 7.29 19.22
N SER A 298 0.94 8.35 19.30
CA SER A 298 0.28 8.93 18.13
C SER A 298 1.21 9.92 17.42
N PRO A 299 1.52 9.73 16.11
CA PRO A 299 2.26 10.73 15.36
C PRO A 299 1.46 12.04 15.17
N PHE A 300 0.13 11.99 15.26
CA PHE A 300 -0.77 13.12 15.04
C PHE A 300 -0.63 14.22 16.11
N ASP A 301 -0.02 13.92 17.25
CA ASP A 301 0.22 14.93 18.30
C ASP A 301 1.35 15.89 17.91
N TYR A 302 2.27 15.45 17.05
CA TYR A 302 3.52 16.16 16.76
C TYR A 302 3.71 16.50 15.28
N CYS A 303 3.29 15.61 14.38
CA CYS A 303 3.55 15.74 12.96
C CYS A 303 2.60 16.75 12.30
N ASP A 304 3.08 17.31 11.20
CA ASP A 304 2.30 18.19 10.32
C ASP A 304 1.47 17.37 9.32
N ILE A 305 2.06 16.26 8.87
CA ILE A 305 1.52 15.35 7.87
C ILE A 305 1.76 13.93 8.33
N VAL A 306 0.77 13.07 8.12
CA VAL A 306 0.89 11.63 8.39
C VAL A 306 0.44 10.88 7.14
N THR A 307 1.33 10.08 6.57
CA THR A 307 1.01 9.18 5.45
C THR A 307 0.96 7.74 5.93
N SER A 308 0.25 6.90 5.20
CA SER A 308 0.20 5.47 5.50
C SER A 308 -0.18 4.65 4.27
N THR A 309 0.17 3.37 4.29
CA THR A 309 -0.57 2.34 3.54
C THR A 309 -1.83 1.94 4.27
N THR A 310 -2.80 1.39 3.54
CA THR A 310 -4.05 0.89 4.12
C THR A 310 -4.11 -0.63 4.32
N HIS A 311 -3.13 -1.40 3.86
CA HIS A 311 -3.20 -2.88 3.78
C HIS A 311 -2.39 -3.67 4.81
N LYS A 312 -1.45 -3.04 5.52
CA LYS A 312 -0.55 -3.73 6.47
C LYS A 312 -1.27 -4.04 7.79
N SER A 313 -0.81 -3.49 8.91
CA SER A 313 -1.50 -3.62 10.19
C SER A 313 -2.94 -3.10 10.14
N LEU A 314 -3.22 -2.06 9.34
CA LEU A 314 -4.58 -1.52 9.13
C LEU A 314 -5.57 -2.53 8.53
N ARG A 315 -5.09 -3.57 7.83
CA ARG A 315 -5.88 -4.69 7.30
C ARG A 315 -7.01 -4.30 6.32
N GLY A 316 -6.82 -3.20 5.58
CA GLY A 316 -7.69 -2.76 4.49
C GLY A 316 -7.19 -3.13 3.09
N PRO A 317 -7.80 -2.59 2.03
CA PRO A 317 -7.35 -2.84 0.65
C PRO A 317 -5.98 -2.21 0.39
N ARG A 318 -5.30 -2.61 -0.69
CA ARG A 318 -4.01 -2.02 -1.09
C ARG A 318 -4.20 -0.60 -1.64
N GLY A 319 -3.81 0.40 -0.85
CA GLY A 319 -3.63 1.79 -1.30
C GLY A 319 -2.89 2.65 -0.28
N GLY A 320 -2.96 3.96 -0.45
CA GLY A 320 -2.38 4.97 0.43
C GLY A 320 -3.41 5.93 0.99
N ILE A 321 -3.01 6.66 2.02
CA ILE A 321 -3.82 7.70 2.65
C ILE A 321 -2.88 8.81 3.16
N ILE A 322 -3.31 10.06 3.05
CA ILE A 322 -2.56 11.23 3.51
C ILE A 322 -3.45 12.01 4.48
N PHE A 323 -2.99 12.20 5.70
CA PHE A 323 -3.57 13.12 6.67
C PHE A 323 -2.72 14.38 6.75
N TYR A 324 -3.35 15.53 6.89
CA TYR A 324 -2.67 16.82 6.97
C TYR A 324 -3.37 17.75 7.95
N ARG A 325 -2.58 18.59 8.63
CA ARG A 325 -3.15 19.63 9.51
C ARG A 325 -3.93 20.68 8.74
N LYS A 326 -4.99 21.15 9.37
CA LYS A 326 -5.85 22.27 8.96
C LYS A 326 -5.92 23.30 10.10
N GLY A 327 -6.48 24.47 9.79
CA GLY A 327 -6.67 25.53 10.79
C GLY A 327 -5.40 26.34 11.07
N SER A 328 -5.28 26.86 12.30
CA SER A 328 -4.20 27.79 12.67
C SER A 328 -2.91 27.07 13.07
N LYS A 329 -1.77 27.62 12.66
CA LYS A 329 -0.43 27.19 13.08
C LYS A 329 -0.18 27.61 14.54
N PRO A 330 0.50 26.78 15.35
CA PRO A 330 0.91 27.19 16.69
C PRO A 330 1.91 28.35 16.65
N ARG A 331 1.63 29.44 17.40
CA ARG A 331 2.43 30.69 17.47
C ARG A 331 3.92 30.54 17.85
N LYS A 332 4.39 29.37 18.27
CA LYS A 332 5.75 29.13 18.81
C LYS A 332 6.63 28.18 18.00
N ARG A 333 6.21 27.76 16.80
CA ARG A 333 7.09 26.97 15.93
C ARG A 333 8.08 27.91 15.29
N GLY A 334 9.35 27.81 15.66
CA GLY A 334 10.42 28.71 15.24
C GLY A 334 10.56 28.77 13.73
N MET A 335 9.79 29.63 13.08
CA MET A 335 10.00 29.94 11.67
C MET A 335 11.33 30.69 11.59
N LEU A 336 12.35 30.04 11.02
CA LEU A 336 13.41 30.76 10.35
C LEU A 336 12.78 31.51 9.17
N LEU A 337 12.46 32.77 9.45
CA LEU A 337 12.09 33.97 8.68
C LEU A 337 11.90 33.98 7.15
N ASN A 338 12.09 32.92 6.37
CA ASN A 338 12.15 33.03 4.90
C ASN A 338 11.31 32.02 4.10
N GLN A 339 10.41 31.23 4.70
CA GLN A 339 9.57 30.28 3.93
C GLN A 339 8.11 30.15 4.42
N GLY A 340 7.40 31.26 4.43
CA GLY A 340 5.94 31.27 4.54
C GLY A 340 5.40 32.57 3.99
N ASP A 341 4.23 32.53 3.37
CA ASP A 341 3.44 33.67 2.87
C ASP A 341 2.98 34.68 3.96
N GLY A 342 3.48 34.55 5.19
CA GLY A 342 3.02 35.31 6.36
C GLY A 342 1.70 34.82 6.95
N SER A 343 1.13 33.72 6.47
CA SER A 343 -0.16 33.18 6.93
C SER A 343 -0.02 32.33 8.20
N ASP A 344 -0.80 32.71 9.21
CA ASP A 344 -1.00 31.96 10.46
C ASP A 344 -1.80 30.66 10.28
N LYS A 345 -2.23 30.29 9.06
CA LYS A 345 -2.99 29.06 8.79
C LYS A 345 -2.18 28.02 8.00
N TYR A 346 -2.50 26.75 8.20
CA TYR A 346 -2.00 25.67 7.33
C TYR A 346 -2.64 25.74 5.95
N ASP A 347 -1.82 25.51 4.92
CA ASP A 347 -2.19 25.50 3.50
C ASP A 347 -2.01 24.11 2.86
N PHE A 348 -1.84 23.07 3.67
CA PHE A 348 -1.56 21.70 3.21
C PHE A 348 -2.71 21.08 2.43
N GLU A 349 -3.96 21.39 2.77
CA GLU A 349 -5.15 20.79 2.14
C GLU A 349 -5.17 21.03 0.62
N GLU A 350 -5.03 22.28 0.20
CA GLU A 350 -5.03 22.66 -1.22
C GLU A 350 -3.84 22.03 -1.95
N LYS A 351 -2.63 22.18 -1.39
CA LYS A 351 -1.38 21.71 -1.98
C LYS A 351 -1.35 20.19 -2.15
N ILE A 352 -1.75 19.44 -1.12
CA ILE A 352 -1.74 17.98 -1.15
C ILE A 352 -2.84 17.46 -2.06
N ASN A 353 -4.06 18.01 -2.00
CA ASN A 353 -5.14 17.57 -2.87
C ASN A 353 -4.78 17.83 -4.35
N PHE A 354 -4.23 19.01 -4.67
CA PHE A 354 -3.74 19.33 -6.01
C PHE A 354 -2.61 18.40 -6.47
N ALA A 355 -1.68 18.06 -5.57
CA ALA A 355 -0.58 17.16 -5.89
C ALA A 355 -1.06 15.74 -6.18
N VAL A 356 -2.05 15.24 -5.43
CA VAL A 356 -2.68 13.95 -5.73
C VAL A 356 -3.40 14.02 -7.08
N PHE A 357 -4.26 15.01 -7.28
CA PHE A 357 -4.92 15.29 -8.55
C PHE A 357 -5.12 16.81 -8.72
N PRO A 358 -4.71 17.42 -9.85
CA PRO A 358 -4.38 16.78 -11.13
C PRO A 358 -2.88 16.49 -11.35
N ALA A 359 -2.00 16.79 -10.39
CA ALA A 359 -0.56 16.81 -10.71
C ALA A 359 0.06 15.41 -10.96
N LEU A 360 -0.38 14.37 -10.22
CA LEU A 360 0.27 13.05 -10.27
C LEU A 360 -0.66 11.90 -10.71
N GLN A 361 -1.91 11.89 -10.26
CA GLN A 361 -2.87 10.82 -10.58
C GLN A 361 -3.98 11.34 -11.51
N GLY A 362 -4.75 10.41 -12.09
CA GLY A 362 -6.00 10.70 -12.83
C GLY A 362 -7.23 10.28 -12.01
N GLY A 363 -8.16 9.54 -12.63
CA GLY A 363 -9.36 9.01 -11.98
C GLY A 363 -9.10 8.18 -10.69
N PRO A 364 -9.72 8.52 -9.54
CA PRO A 364 -9.62 7.73 -8.31
C PRO A 364 -10.17 6.30 -8.46
N HIS A 365 -9.60 5.33 -7.73
CA HIS A 365 -10.10 3.96 -7.69
C HIS A 365 -11.26 3.81 -6.69
N ASN A 366 -12.49 4.04 -7.13
CA ASN A 366 -13.66 4.12 -6.24
C ASN A 366 -14.00 2.81 -5.52
N ASN A 367 -13.73 1.66 -6.14
CA ASN A 367 -13.84 0.34 -5.51
C ASN A 367 -12.85 0.19 -4.34
N HIS A 368 -11.63 0.71 -4.48
CA HIS A 368 -10.66 0.77 -3.38
C HIS A 368 -11.15 1.70 -2.25
N ILE A 369 -11.64 2.89 -2.59
CA ILE A 369 -12.15 3.86 -1.58
C ILE A 369 -13.32 3.26 -0.78
N ALA A 370 -14.23 2.55 -1.45
CA ALA A 370 -15.32 1.83 -0.79
C ALA A 370 -14.81 0.71 0.12
N ALA A 371 -13.88 -0.11 -0.37
CA ALA A 371 -13.26 -1.17 0.42
C ALA A 371 -12.48 -0.61 1.62
N LEU A 372 -11.85 0.55 1.48
CA LEU A 372 -11.18 1.25 2.56
C LEU A 372 -12.18 1.77 3.59
N ALA A 373 -13.33 2.32 3.16
CA ALA A 373 -14.38 2.74 4.07
C ALA A 373 -14.92 1.56 4.91
N VAL A 374 -15.01 0.35 4.33
CA VAL A 374 -15.35 -0.88 5.08
C VAL A 374 -14.28 -1.18 6.13
N ALA A 375 -13.00 -1.20 5.74
CA ALA A 375 -11.89 -1.48 6.64
C ALA A 375 -11.84 -0.46 7.80
N LEU A 376 -11.97 0.84 7.53
CA LEU A 376 -11.93 1.89 8.54
C LEU A 376 -13.08 1.80 9.56
N LYS A 377 -14.25 1.27 9.14
CA LYS A 377 -15.33 0.96 10.08
C LYS A 377 -14.91 -0.14 11.07
N GLN A 378 -14.20 -1.17 10.59
CA GLN A 378 -13.68 -2.22 11.46
C GLN A 378 -12.55 -1.71 12.34
N VAL A 379 -11.64 -0.88 11.80
CA VAL A 379 -10.52 -0.29 12.56
C VAL A 379 -11.01 0.47 13.79
N ALA A 380 -12.14 1.15 13.69
CA ALA A 380 -12.75 1.88 14.80
C ALA A 380 -13.47 1.00 15.85
N SER A 381 -13.45 -0.33 15.70
CA SER A 381 -14.19 -1.25 16.58
C SER A 381 -13.35 -1.73 17.79
N PRO A 382 -14.00 -2.09 18.91
CA PRO A 382 -13.31 -2.70 20.06
C PRO A 382 -12.59 -4.00 19.71
N GLU A 383 -13.16 -4.82 18.82
CA GLU A 383 -12.58 -6.09 18.38
C GLU A 383 -11.27 -5.87 17.62
N TYR A 384 -11.20 -4.80 16.81
CA TYR A 384 -9.97 -4.45 16.12
C TYR A 384 -8.88 -3.98 17.09
N LYS A 385 -9.24 -3.22 18.14
CA LYS A 385 -8.30 -2.87 19.20
C LYS A 385 -7.76 -4.13 19.90
N ALA A 386 -8.62 -5.08 20.25
CA ALA A 386 -8.20 -6.35 20.85
C ALA A 386 -7.26 -7.14 19.91
N TYR A 387 -7.56 -7.16 18.61
CA TYR A 387 -6.68 -7.75 17.58
C TYR A 387 -5.28 -7.12 17.57
N MET A 388 -5.19 -5.78 17.60
CA MET A 388 -3.89 -5.10 17.57
C MET A 388 -3.09 -5.27 18.87
N GLN A 389 -3.77 -5.33 20.02
CA GLN A 389 -3.16 -5.72 21.29
C GLN A 389 -2.57 -7.12 21.21
N GLN A 390 -3.33 -8.08 20.66
CA GLN A 390 -2.86 -9.45 20.46
C GLN A 390 -1.66 -9.49 19.51
N ALA A 391 -1.67 -8.73 18.41
CA ALA A 391 -0.55 -8.71 17.46
C ALA A 391 0.75 -8.22 18.11
N LYS A 392 0.67 -7.21 18.99
CA LYS A 392 1.80 -6.73 19.78
C LYS A 392 2.28 -7.77 20.81
N ARG A 393 1.36 -8.39 21.56
CA ARG A 393 1.71 -9.48 22.51
C ARG A 393 2.37 -10.67 21.82
N ASN A 394 1.84 -11.08 20.67
CA ASN A 394 2.40 -12.13 19.83
C ASN A 394 3.84 -11.82 19.38
N ALA A 395 4.10 -10.56 18.99
CA ALA A 395 5.46 -10.14 18.58
C ALA A 395 6.43 -10.21 19.76
N GLN A 396 5.99 -9.81 20.95
CA GLN A 396 6.76 -9.90 22.19
C GLN A 396 6.99 -11.36 22.63
N ALA A 397 5.98 -12.22 22.50
CA ALA A 397 6.07 -13.65 22.79
C ALA A 397 7.08 -14.34 21.87
N LEU A 398 7.02 -14.08 20.56
CA LEU A 398 7.99 -14.56 19.59
C LEU A 398 9.40 -14.07 19.90
N ALA A 399 9.55 -12.77 20.23
CA ALA A 399 10.83 -12.19 20.60
C ALA A 399 11.43 -12.92 21.83
N ALA A 400 10.64 -13.07 22.89
CA ALA A 400 11.04 -13.76 24.11
C ALA A 400 11.40 -15.23 23.86
N ALA A 401 10.62 -15.93 23.03
CA ALA A 401 10.88 -17.32 22.67
C ALA A 401 12.22 -17.48 21.96
N LEU A 402 12.51 -16.63 20.96
CA LEU A 402 13.79 -16.64 20.23
C LEU A 402 14.98 -16.28 21.14
N LEU A 403 14.83 -15.28 22.02
CA LEU A 403 15.87 -14.89 22.98
C LEU A 403 16.20 -16.03 23.95
N ARG A 404 15.20 -16.76 24.49
CA ARG A 404 15.42 -17.96 25.32
C ARG A 404 16.20 -19.05 24.60
N ARG A 405 16.14 -19.07 23.27
CA ARG A 405 16.87 -19.99 22.40
C ARG A 405 18.20 -19.39 21.89
N ASN A 406 18.74 -18.40 22.59
CA ASN A 406 20.02 -17.73 22.30
C ASN A 406 20.09 -17.07 20.90
N CYS A 407 18.95 -16.69 20.33
CA CYS A 407 18.92 -15.90 19.10
C CYS A 407 19.21 -14.43 19.40
N ARG A 408 19.86 -13.73 18.46
CA ARG A 408 20.14 -12.30 18.57
C ARG A 408 19.05 -11.50 17.84
N LEU A 409 18.38 -10.59 18.54
CA LEU A 409 17.43 -9.66 17.92
C LEU A 409 18.03 -8.26 17.85
N VAL A 410 17.78 -7.52 16.77
CA VAL A 410 18.16 -6.09 16.70
C VAL A 410 17.40 -5.36 17.80
N THR A 411 18.10 -4.52 18.57
CA THR A 411 17.62 -3.86 19.80
C THR A 411 17.21 -4.79 20.95
N GLY A 412 17.37 -6.12 20.82
CA GLY A 412 17.05 -7.09 21.87
C GLY A 412 15.55 -7.35 22.12
N GLY A 413 14.64 -6.90 21.25
CA GLY A 413 13.21 -7.08 21.44
C GLY A 413 12.36 -6.25 20.47
N THR A 414 11.11 -5.96 20.85
CA THR A 414 10.19 -5.14 20.07
C THR A 414 9.16 -4.42 20.93
N ASP A 415 8.74 -3.23 20.48
CA ASP A 415 7.63 -2.46 21.03
C ASP A 415 6.43 -2.43 20.06
N ASN A 416 6.50 -3.14 18.93
CA ASN A 416 5.49 -3.11 17.87
C ASN A 416 5.14 -4.51 17.33
N ASN A 417 4.65 -4.60 16.09
CA ASN A 417 4.13 -5.81 15.47
C ASN A 417 5.17 -6.64 14.69
N MET A 418 6.46 -6.34 14.86
CA MET A 418 7.54 -7.07 14.19
C MET A 418 8.80 -7.19 15.03
N ILE A 419 9.68 -8.10 14.63
CA ILE A 419 11.05 -8.22 15.10
C ILE A 419 12.01 -8.24 13.93
N LEU A 420 13.28 -7.93 14.22
CA LEU A 420 14.39 -8.18 13.32
C LEU A 420 15.32 -9.20 13.97
N TRP A 421 15.44 -10.36 13.32
CA TRP A 421 16.31 -11.43 13.77
C TRP A 421 17.65 -11.35 13.03
N ASP A 422 18.72 -11.17 13.78
CA ASP A 422 20.10 -11.28 13.32
C ASP A 422 20.55 -12.75 13.30
N LEU A 423 20.76 -13.28 12.10
CA LEU A 423 21.13 -14.68 11.87
C LEU A 423 22.65 -14.92 11.85
N ARG A 424 23.47 -13.89 12.07
CA ARG A 424 24.94 -14.00 11.97
C ARG A 424 25.52 -14.90 13.05
N ASN A 425 24.93 -14.92 14.25
CA ASN A 425 25.33 -15.83 15.32
C ASN A 425 25.08 -17.32 14.95
N LEU A 426 24.22 -17.58 13.97
CA LEU A 426 23.98 -18.91 13.38
C LEU A 426 24.84 -19.19 12.15
N GLY A 427 25.67 -18.23 11.70
CA GLY A 427 26.49 -18.34 10.50
C GLY A 427 25.71 -18.32 9.20
N LEU A 428 24.47 -17.83 9.21
CA LEU A 428 23.55 -17.81 8.07
C LEU A 428 23.45 -16.43 7.43
N THR A 429 22.99 -16.42 6.17
CA THR A 429 22.51 -15.20 5.50
C THR A 429 21.00 -15.22 5.43
N GLY A 430 20.37 -14.04 5.43
CA GLY A 430 18.91 -13.92 5.28
C GLY A 430 18.41 -14.56 3.98
N LYS A 431 19.19 -14.50 2.90
CA LYS A 431 18.85 -15.15 1.61
C LYS A 431 18.71 -16.67 1.73
N ASN A 432 19.68 -17.33 2.36
CA ASN A 432 19.66 -18.79 2.48
C ASN A 432 18.53 -19.23 3.42
N PHE A 433 18.36 -18.52 4.53
CA PHE A 433 17.31 -18.82 5.50
C PHE A 433 15.90 -18.59 4.92
N GLU A 434 15.66 -17.47 4.24
CA GLU A 434 14.39 -17.16 3.56
C GLU A 434 14.01 -18.28 2.58
N LYS A 435 14.98 -18.80 1.80
CA LYS A 435 14.70 -19.86 0.83
C LYS A 435 14.32 -21.19 1.49
N VAL A 436 14.95 -21.55 2.61
CA VAL A 436 14.57 -22.75 3.37
C VAL A 436 13.18 -22.58 3.97
N CYS A 437 12.88 -21.41 4.54
CA CYS A 437 11.56 -21.10 5.08
C CYS A 437 10.47 -21.22 4.00
N GLU A 438 10.69 -20.64 2.82
CA GLU A 438 9.76 -20.72 1.68
C GLU A 438 9.46 -22.19 1.31
N LEU A 439 10.49 -23.03 1.23
CA LEU A 439 10.31 -24.46 0.97
C LEU A 439 9.65 -25.22 2.12
N CYS A 440 9.58 -24.64 3.32
CA CYS A 440 8.87 -25.21 4.47
C CYS A 440 7.48 -24.57 4.68
N HIS A 441 7.00 -23.76 3.74
CA HIS A 441 5.75 -22.99 3.83
C HIS A 441 5.72 -21.99 5.01
N ILE A 442 6.89 -21.42 5.32
CA ILE A 442 7.04 -20.28 6.23
C ILE A 442 7.47 -19.08 5.39
N THR A 443 6.64 -18.05 5.35
CA THR A 443 6.88 -16.89 4.48
C THR A 443 7.48 -15.75 5.31
N VAL A 444 8.77 -15.43 5.08
CA VAL A 444 9.52 -14.34 5.72
C VAL A 444 10.18 -13.46 4.66
N ASN A 445 10.75 -12.32 5.07
CA ASN A 445 11.57 -11.51 4.17
C ASN A 445 12.96 -11.21 4.76
N LYS A 446 14.00 -11.38 3.95
CA LYS A 446 15.38 -10.96 4.28
C LYS A 446 15.49 -9.44 4.35
N VAL A 447 16.40 -8.96 5.19
CA VAL A 447 16.72 -7.54 5.37
C VAL A 447 18.22 -7.35 5.57
N MET A 448 18.69 -6.14 5.25
CA MET A 448 20.02 -5.71 5.66
C MET A 448 19.98 -5.28 7.13
N ILE A 449 21.04 -5.56 7.88
CA ILE A 449 21.23 -5.13 9.25
C ILE A 449 22.66 -4.60 9.44
N PHE A 450 22.85 -3.68 10.39
CA PHE A 450 24.18 -3.23 10.79
C PHE A 450 24.88 -4.26 11.68
N ASP A 451 26.19 -4.41 11.52
CA ASP A 451 27.07 -5.01 12.53
C ASP A 451 27.51 -4.00 13.58
N ASP A 452 28.20 -4.51 14.59
CA ASP A 452 28.68 -3.72 15.73
C ASP A 452 29.73 -2.66 15.30
N ASN A 453 30.29 -2.78 14.09
CA ASN A 453 31.22 -1.84 13.48
C ASN A 453 30.53 -0.85 12.51
N GLY A 454 29.20 -0.89 12.38
CA GLY A 454 28.45 -0.04 11.46
C GLY A 454 28.49 -0.47 9.99
N SER A 455 28.98 -1.67 9.67
CA SER A 455 28.94 -2.25 8.32
C SER A 455 27.61 -2.95 8.06
N MET A 456 27.08 -2.79 6.84
CA MET A 456 25.81 -3.40 6.44
C MET A 456 26.02 -4.85 6.01
N THR A 457 25.16 -5.75 6.50
CA THR A 457 25.23 -7.18 6.20
C THR A 457 23.86 -7.73 5.81
N PRO A 458 23.77 -8.69 4.86
CA PRO A 458 22.50 -9.34 4.48
C PRO A 458 22.10 -10.45 5.49
N GLY A 459 22.46 -10.27 6.76
CA GLY A 459 22.36 -11.29 7.81
C GLY A 459 21.03 -11.30 8.56
N GLY A 460 20.06 -10.46 8.18
CA GLY A 460 18.82 -10.30 8.92
C GLY A 460 17.59 -10.88 8.21
N VAL A 461 16.58 -11.19 9.02
CA VAL A 461 15.20 -11.36 8.55
C VAL A 461 14.24 -10.54 9.39
N ARG A 462 13.21 -10.02 8.72
CA ARG A 462 12.11 -9.30 9.37
C ARG A 462 10.92 -10.24 9.47
N ILE A 463 10.35 -10.33 10.66
CA ILE A 463 9.27 -11.23 10.99
C ILE A 463 8.18 -10.41 11.67
N GLY A 464 6.95 -10.47 11.15
CA GLY A 464 5.82 -9.79 11.75
C GLY A 464 4.67 -10.73 12.06
N THR A 465 3.83 -10.28 12.98
CA THR A 465 2.71 -11.04 13.55
C THR A 465 1.30 -10.73 13.00
N PRO A 466 1.02 -9.63 12.27
CA PRO A 466 -0.36 -9.26 11.90
C PRO A 466 -1.16 -10.34 11.16
N ALA A 467 -0.55 -11.03 10.19
CA ALA A 467 -1.25 -12.01 9.35
C ALA A 467 -1.69 -13.24 10.14
N MET A 468 -0.77 -13.91 10.85
CA MET A 468 -1.14 -15.06 11.69
C MET A 468 -2.04 -14.68 12.86
N THR A 469 -1.89 -13.48 13.42
CA THR A 469 -2.83 -12.98 14.45
C THR A 469 -4.24 -12.80 13.88
N SER A 470 -4.38 -12.38 12.62
CA SER A 470 -5.69 -12.28 11.96
C SER A 470 -6.38 -13.63 11.77
N ARG A 471 -5.61 -14.73 11.78
CA ARG A 471 -6.11 -16.11 11.74
C ARG A 471 -6.46 -16.68 13.12
N GLY A 472 -6.17 -15.93 14.20
CA GLY A 472 -6.49 -16.31 15.57
C GLY A 472 -5.31 -16.82 16.40
N CYS A 473 -4.07 -16.78 15.89
CA CYS A 473 -2.90 -17.18 16.67
C CYS A 473 -2.70 -16.31 17.92
N LEU A 474 -2.35 -16.95 19.03
CA LEU A 474 -2.03 -16.37 20.33
C LEU A 474 -0.54 -16.58 20.68
N GLU A 475 -0.15 -16.18 21.89
CA GLU A 475 1.25 -16.17 22.33
C GLU A 475 1.90 -17.56 22.28
N ASN A 476 1.18 -18.61 22.69
CA ASN A 476 1.68 -19.99 22.66
C ASN A 476 1.87 -20.50 21.22
N ASP A 477 1.04 -20.06 20.29
CA ASP A 477 1.17 -20.39 18.87
C ASP A 477 2.43 -19.74 18.29
N PHE A 478 2.73 -18.51 18.71
CA PHE A 478 3.96 -17.82 18.33
C PHE A 478 5.22 -18.41 18.97
N GLU A 479 5.10 -19.09 20.12
CA GLU A 479 6.18 -19.91 20.66
C GLU A 479 6.44 -21.16 19.79
N MET A 480 5.40 -21.84 19.33
CA MET A 480 5.54 -22.94 18.36
C MET A 480 6.13 -22.45 17.02
N ILE A 481 5.72 -21.27 16.54
CA ILE A 481 6.30 -20.65 15.34
C ILE A 481 7.81 -20.39 15.53
N ALA A 482 8.24 -19.99 16.74
CA ALA A 482 9.67 -19.84 17.05
C ALA A 482 10.44 -21.17 16.89
N ASP A 483 9.84 -22.29 17.26
CA ASP A 483 10.43 -23.62 17.09
C ASP A 483 10.53 -24.03 15.61
N PHE A 484 9.51 -23.74 14.80
CA PHE A 484 9.57 -23.96 13.35
C PHE A 484 10.65 -23.11 12.68
N LEU A 485 10.76 -21.84 13.06
CA LEU A 485 11.79 -20.93 12.57
C LEU A 485 13.21 -21.42 12.92
N LEU A 486 13.41 -21.92 14.13
CA LEU A 486 14.69 -22.53 14.51
C LEU A 486 14.99 -23.81 13.74
N ARG A 487 14.00 -24.68 13.55
CA ARG A 487 14.18 -25.90 12.76
C ARG A 487 14.58 -25.55 11.33
N ALA A 488 13.95 -24.54 10.73
CA ALA A 488 14.35 -24.03 9.42
C ALA A 488 15.80 -23.49 9.42
N ALA A 489 16.22 -22.80 10.47
CA ALA A 489 17.60 -22.33 10.60
C ALA A 489 18.62 -23.48 10.72
N GLN A 490 18.27 -24.53 11.45
CA GLN A 490 19.09 -25.74 11.57
C GLN A 490 19.25 -26.44 10.22
N ILE A 491 18.16 -26.60 9.46
CA ILE A 491 18.19 -27.16 8.10
C ILE A 491 19.10 -26.31 7.20
N ALA A 492 18.92 -24.99 7.21
CA ALA A 492 19.76 -24.08 6.43
C ALA A 492 21.25 -24.23 6.78
N ASN A 493 21.59 -24.37 8.06
CA ASN A 493 22.96 -24.55 8.50
C ASN A 493 23.53 -25.91 8.06
N SER A 494 22.78 -27.00 8.22
CA SER A 494 23.18 -28.34 7.78
C SER A 494 23.44 -28.40 6.27
N VAL A 495 22.55 -27.82 5.47
CA VAL A 495 22.72 -27.75 4.01
C VAL A 495 23.95 -26.91 3.65
N GLN A 496 24.15 -25.77 4.31
CA GLN A 496 25.32 -24.91 4.10
C GLN A 496 26.65 -25.60 4.47
N LYS A 497 26.67 -26.43 5.52
CA LYS A 497 27.84 -27.23 5.89
C LYS A 497 28.14 -28.33 4.86
N GLY A 498 27.11 -28.98 4.33
CA GLY A 498 27.28 -30.07 3.36
C GLY A 498 27.62 -29.60 1.93
N HIS A 499 27.07 -28.44 1.50
CA HIS A 499 27.14 -27.99 0.10
C HIS A 499 27.86 -26.64 -0.07
N GLY A 500 28.27 -26.00 1.03
CA GLY A 500 28.92 -24.69 1.01
C GLY A 500 27.94 -23.51 0.91
N LYS A 501 28.50 -22.29 0.93
CA LYS A 501 27.74 -21.03 0.91
C LYS A 501 27.36 -20.54 -0.48
N LEU A 502 27.98 -21.09 -1.54
CA LEU A 502 27.73 -20.66 -2.92
C LEU A 502 26.29 -20.97 -3.31
N ALA A 503 25.57 -19.96 -3.81
CA ALA A 503 24.12 -20.04 -4.03
C ALA A 503 23.70 -21.27 -4.85
N LYS A 504 24.41 -21.59 -5.94
CA LYS A 504 24.10 -22.76 -6.79
C LYS A 504 24.23 -24.09 -6.03
N ALA A 505 25.29 -24.23 -5.24
CA ALA A 505 25.53 -25.45 -4.47
C ALA A 505 24.56 -25.57 -3.29
N PHE A 506 24.26 -24.45 -2.61
CA PHE A 506 23.26 -24.39 -1.55
C PHE A 506 21.88 -24.83 -2.06
N LEU A 507 21.41 -24.28 -3.18
CA LEU A 507 20.12 -24.63 -3.77
C LEU A 507 20.02 -26.12 -4.13
N LYS A 508 21.10 -26.71 -4.67
CA LYS A 508 21.14 -28.14 -4.97
C LYS A 508 20.95 -29.00 -3.71
N GLY A 509 21.47 -28.57 -2.57
CA GLY A 509 21.30 -29.28 -1.30
C GLY A 509 19.89 -29.18 -0.69
N LEU A 510 19.02 -28.34 -1.24
CA LEU A 510 17.61 -28.23 -0.84
C LEU A 510 16.70 -29.19 -1.63
N GLU A 511 17.15 -29.65 -2.79
CA GLU A 511 16.38 -30.55 -3.65
C GLU A 511 16.14 -31.89 -2.94
N ASN A 512 14.88 -32.32 -2.86
CA ASN A 512 14.45 -33.58 -2.22
C ASN A 512 14.97 -33.78 -0.79
N ASN A 513 15.14 -32.69 -0.04
CA ASN A 513 15.61 -32.75 1.33
C ASN A 513 14.49 -33.22 2.28
N ASN A 514 14.69 -34.36 2.95
CA ASN A 514 13.68 -34.96 3.83
C ASN A 514 13.33 -34.08 5.03
N ASP A 515 14.28 -33.33 5.61
CA ASP A 515 14.01 -32.43 6.74
C ASP A 515 13.08 -31.28 6.32
N ILE A 516 13.20 -30.80 5.07
CA ILE A 516 12.31 -29.78 4.51
C ILE A 516 10.90 -30.33 4.34
N ILE A 517 10.77 -31.56 3.82
CA ILE A 517 9.47 -32.21 3.63
C ILE A 517 8.78 -32.41 4.99
N GLU A 518 9.51 -32.94 5.98
CA GLU A 518 8.99 -33.14 7.33
C GLU A 518 8.54 -31.81 7.98
N LEU A 519 9.40 -30.78 7.93
CA LEU A 519 9.07 -29.49 8.50
C LEU A 519 7.87 -28.85 7.79
N ARG A 520 7.81 -28.93 6.45
CA ARG A 520 6.66 -28.45 5.67
C ARG A 520 5.37 -29.11 6.11
N THR A 521 5.33 -30.44 6.21
CA THR A 521 4.11 -31.15 6.66
C THR A 521 3.67 -30.72 8.05
N ARG A 522 4.62 -30.50 8.98
CA ARG A 522 4.29 -30.02 10.34
C ARG A 522 3.77 -28.58 10.33
N VAL A 523 4.36 -27.71 9.51
CA VAL A 523 3.92 -26.33 9.32
C VAL A 523 2.51 -26.27 8.74
N GLU A 524 2.23 -27.07 7.70
CA GLU A 524 0.90 -27.14 7.10
C GLU A 524 -0.13 -27.63 8.11
N ASN A 525 0.14 -28.74 8.81
CA ASN A 525 -0.76 -29.26 9.83
C ASN A 525 -1.05 -28.26 10.94
N PHE A 526 -0.05 -27.47 11.34
CA PHE A 526 -0.22 -26.39 12.31
C PHE A 526 -1.08 -25.24 11.75
N ALA A 527 -0.79 -24.78 10.53
CA ALA A 527 -1.53 -23.70 9.90
C ALA A 527 -3.01 -24.05 9.65
N LEU A 528 -3.31 -25.32 9.38
CA LEU A 528 -4.68 -25.84 9.19
C LEU A 528 -5.55 -25.79 10.46
N LEU A 529 -4.97 -25.57 11.64
CA LEU A 529 -5.72 -25.41 12.89
C LEU A 529 -6.45 -24.06 12.99
N PHE A 530 -6.12 -23.10 12.12
CA PHE A 530 -6.58 -21.72 12.22
C PHE A 530 -7.49 -21.33 11.06
N GLU A 531 -8.48 -20.51 11.38
CA GLU A 531 -9.41 -19.93 10.41
C GLU A 531 -8.71 -19.03 9.38
N MET A 532 -9.37 -18.80 8.25
CA MET A 532 -8.91 -17.87 7.22
C MET A 532 -9.93 -16.75 6.97
N PRO A 533 -9.59 -15.48 7.25
CA PRO A 533 -10.45 -14.37 6.88
C PRO A 533 -10.64 -14.28 5.36
N GLY A 534 -11.88 -14.02 4.94
CA GLY A 534 -12.20 -13.68 3.57
C GLY A 534 -13.00 -14.75 2.80
N TYR A 535 -12.84 -16.02 3.15
CA TYR A 535 -13.57 -17.13 2.54
C TYR A 535 -13.76 -18.26 3.56
N GLU A 536 -14.78 -19.08 3.34
CA GLU A 536 -14.94 -20.33 4.07
C GLU A 536 -14.05 -21.39 3.41
N VAL A 537 -13.27 -22.09 4.23
CA VAL A 537 -12.26 -23.07 3.83
C VAL A 537 -12.89 -24.37 3.35
#